data_AF-A0A367XHK9-F1
#
_entry.id   AF-A0A367XHK9-F1
#
_cell.length_a   1.000
_cell.length_b   1.000
_cell.length_c   1.000
_cell.angle_alpha   90.00
_cell.angle_beta   90.00
_cell.angle_gamma   90.00
#
_symmetry.space_group_name_H-M   'P 1'
#
loop_
_entity.id
_entity.type
_entity.pdbx_description
1 polymer ?
#
loop_
_entity_poly.entity_id
_entity_poly.type
_entity_poly.pdbx_seq_one_letter_code
_entity_poly.pdbx_strand_id
1 'polypeptide(L)'
;MNRVTPAEITAKAEPIANRMSGTVGGVSQSCRGPRSVQFFYDDPLRTPITDLRTRFLSADENVLAQTRTYHPLNFGARDGDTSLPPVRLQTGVAEQQDLPHDPLIIDTGAMPDIESAADDAWELEKAIVADLWHFEASMTRVFQPYVDEWNRDGALGAAGSFVDGVGNGISAWWDGEKDFWGSAWGWLRSTTSQAALTAWDSLSNPVDTTQSIGRAVWDGAQEAYGHLETLVEVLRALLTGDIDAFFSKAQLLEALKNAQGAIGEFGQLMHDAFENGVEWLNSLIEMIRRTPVLGLIANTAMRVITMMTPNFWAEMIGTGGGFVIPEIIMWLIGLLIGGLAAASGAGAAPAVAALGARAASVAAKIRKLLKGSGRTFSAVNRFLDLLRPIIDQIGPLGRKLRDSIAEVQRGVIDKTQQLFRRTRYWREKLDDLARQGHGPQRHEGDVTEEMLWNRAYHNIDPMTGTTVDYDRFLKKYGVVYDSDLHGREPDVVNINVPGKGNLAINWNKVRHVSGDHATKFNTPADYVRAYEEVLKSAEYKAFLTGADQDQLVLRSLKLSDVFGSNFQARVKGYSVAGGQKNPVTHTGTTFAETVFGNDTKVVAIFEKDANGIPQLKTMYPDP
;
A
#
# COMPACT_ATOMS: atom_id res chain seq x y z
N MET A 1 -12.30 -40.58 0.19
CA MET A 1 -11.09 -40.75 1.02
C MET A 1 -10.51 -42.13 0.75
N ASN A 2 -9.45 -42.23 -0.07
CA ASN A 2 -8.79 -43.51 -0.28
C ASN A 2 -7.98 -43.85 0.98
N ARG A 3 -8.35 -44.94 1.66
CA ARG A 3 -7.63 -45.45 2.83
C ARG A 3 -6.27 -45.96 2.37
N VAL A 4 -5.21 -45.27 2.78
CA VAL A 4 -3.84 -45.72 2.59
C VAL A 4 -3.69 -47.06 3.31
N THR A 5 -3.22 -48.07 2.59
CA THR A 5 -3.04 -49.41 3.15
C THR A 5 -1.82 -49.46 4.06
N PRO A 6 -1.77 -50.37 5.05
CA PRO A 6 -0.59 -50.55 5.90
C PRO A 6 0.70 -50.75 5.10
N ALA A 7 0.64 -51.45 3.96
CA ALA A 7 1.78 -51.66 3.08
C ALA A 7 2.28 -50.35 2.43
N GLU A 8 1.38 -49.45 2.04
CA GLU A 8 1.74 -48.13 1.51
C GLU A 8 2.30 -47.19 2.59
N ILE A 9 1.85 -47.34 3.85
CA ILE A 9 2.45 -46.64 4.98
C ILE A 9 3.88 -47.14 5.22
N THR A 10 4.08 -48.47 5.23
CA THR A 10 5.41 -49.08 5.38
C THR A 10 6.34 -48.68 4.24
N ALA A 11 5.89 -48.76 2.98
CA ALA A 11 6.70 -48.36 1.83
C ALA A 11 7.10 -46.88 1.83
N LYS A 12 6.29 -46.00 2.45
CA LYS A 12 6.61 -44.58 2.65
C LYS A 12 7.54 -44.34 3.84
N ALA A 13 7.43 -45.14 4.90
CA ALA A 13 8.20 -45.01 6.12
C ALA A 13 9.59 -45.67 6.04
N GLU A 14 9.73 -46.75 5.28
CA GLU A 14 10.94 -47.57 5.18
C GLU A 14 12.18 -46.81 4.66
N PRO A 15 12.09 -45.91 3.65
CA PRO A 15 13.23 -45.10 3.23
C PRO A 15 13.67 -44.10 4.30
N ILE A 16 12.73 -43.60 5.11
CA ILE A 16 13.01 -42.68 6.23
C ILE A 16 13.63 -43.46 7.39
N ALA A 17 13.06 -44.61 7.74
CA ALA A 17 13.57 -45.50 8.78
C ALA A 17 14.99 -45.98 8.47
N ASN A 18 15.28 -46.33 7.21
CA ASN A 18 16.63 -46.74 6.78
C ASN A 18 17.62 -45.57 6.71
N ARG A 19 17.14 -44.34 6.50
CA ARG A 19 17.97 -43.12 6.57
C ARG A 19 18.25 -42.70 8.02
N MET A 20 17.35 -43.01 8.95
CA MET A 20 17.49 -42.74 10.39
C MET A 20 18.11 -43.90 11.18
N SER A 21 18.22 -45.10 10.60
CA SER A 21 18.90 -46.23 11.24
C SER A 21 20.40 -46.02 11.16
N GLY A 22 21.00 -45.61 12.28
CA GLY A 22 22.46 -45.61 12.43
C GLY A 22 23.06 -47.01 12.27
N THR A 23 24.37 -47.08 12.08
CA THR A 23 25.11 -48.35 12.04
C THR A 23 25.13 -49.02 13.41
N VAL A 24 24.98 -50.35 13.43
CA VAL A 24 25.13 -51.14 14.67
C VAL A 24 26.55 -50.92 15.24
N GLY A 25 26.64 -50.32 16.43
CA GLY A 25 27.90 -49.93 17.07
C GLY A 25 28.36 -48.48 16.82
N GLY A 26 27.62 -47.71 16.02
CA GLY A 26 27.82 -46.25 15.90
C GLY A 26 27.32 -45.51 17.15
N VAL A 27 27.81 -44.28 17.35
CA VAL A 27 27.29 -43.40 18.40
C VAL A 27 25.78 -43.24 18.18
N SER A 28 24.98 -43.64 19.16
CA SER A 28 23.53 -43.44 19.15
C SER A 28 23.26 -41.95 18.91
N GLN A 29 22.70 -41.61 17.75
CA GLN A 29 22.15 -40.26 17.57
C GLN A 29 21.09 -40.06 18.63
N SER A 30 21.12 -38.93 19.32
CA SER A 30 20.11 -38.65 20.32
C SER A 30 18.74 -38.67 19.65
N CYS A 31 17.75 -39.39 20.21
CA CYS A 31 16.37 -39.37 19.72
C CYS A 31 15.69 -38.03 20.05
N ARG A 32 16.35 -36.90 19.79
CA ARG A 32 15.83 -35.56 20.01
C ARG A 32 15.00 -35.18 18.80
N GLY A 33 13.72 -34.92 19.02
CA GLY A 33 12.85 -34.36 17.99
C GLY A 33 13.41 -33.03 17.50
N PRO A 34 13.20 -32.67 16.23
CA PRO A 34 13.71 -31.42 15.70
C PRO A 34 13.08 -30.22 16.42
N ARG A 35 13.84 -29.13 16.57
CA ARG A 35 13.31 -27.84 17.01
C ARG A 35 12.86 -27.09 15.76
N SER A 36 11.61 -26.65 15.75
CA SER A 36 11.08 -25.91 14.60
C SER A 36 10.25 -24.71 15.01
N VAL A 37 10.29 -23.71 14.14
CA VAL A 37 9.38 -22.57 14.15
C VAL A 37 8.78 -22.43 12.77
N GLN A 38 7.58 -21.88 12.71
CA GLN A 38 6.90 -21.61 11.47
C GLN A 38 6.41 -20.17 11.46
N PHE A 39 6.79 -19.42 10.44
CA PHE A 39 6.43 -18.02 10.32
C PHE A 39 5.27 -17.84 9.36
N PHE A 40 4.30 -17.02 9.75
CA PHE A 40 3.14 -16.65 8.96
C PHE A 40 2.91 -15.15 9.02
N TYR A 41 2.30 -14.60 7.98
CA TYR A 41 1.63 -13.31 8.05
C TYR A 41 0.21 -13.49 8.65
N ASP A 42 -0.29 -12.45 9.32
CA ASP A 42 -1.69 -12.37 9.79
C ASP A 42 -2.65 -11.76 8.74
N ASP A 43 -2.42 -12.10 7.47
CA ASP A 43 -3.27 -11.76 6.33
C ASP A 43 -4.44 -12.77 6.17
N PRO A 44 -5.43 -12.48 5.30
CA PRO A 44 -6.56 -13.37 5.06
C PRO A 44 -6.18 -14.80 4.63
N LEU A 45 -5.04 -14.99 3.94
CA LEU A 45 -4.59 -16.31 3.50
C LEU A 45 -3.65 -16.99 4.49
N ARG A 46 -3.29 -16.33 5.60
CA ARG A 46 -2.24 -16.78 6.53
C ARG A 46 -1.01 -17.24 5.76
N THR A 47 -0.48 -16.33 4.96
CA THR A 47 0.59 -16.59 4.01
C THR A 47 1.86 -16.98 4.78
N PRO A 48 2.43 -18.18 4.55
CA PRO A 48 3.70 -18.59 5.16
C PRO A 48 4.86 -17.68 4.72
N ILE A 49 5.77 -17.34 5.64
CA ILE A 49 6.97 -16.55 5.31
C ILE A 49 8.09 -17.51 4.91
N THR A 50 8.41 -17.59 3.62
CA THR A 50 9.37 -18.54 3.06
C THR A 50 10.75 -17.90 2.88
N ASP A 51 11.77 -18.74 2.66
CA ASP A 51 13.17 -18.35 2.40
C ASP A 51 13.77 -17.30 3.38
N LEU A 52 13.17 -17.15 4.56
CA LEU A 52 13.57 -16.27 5.65
C LEU A 52 14.74 -16.90 6.39
N ARG A 53 15.81 -16.14 6.60
CA ARG A 53 16.93 -16.58 7.45
C ARG A 53 16.43 -16.79 8.87
N THR A 54 16.84 -17.89 9.51
CA THR A 54 16.49 -18.21 10.90
C THR A 54 17.72 -18.75 11.62
N ARG A 55 18.05 -18.15 12.76
CA ARG A 55 19.14 -18.59 13.64
C ARG A 55 18.54 -19.15 14.92
N PHE A 56 19.12 -20.24 15.41
CA PHE A 56 18.83 -20.83 16.71
C PHE A 56 20.03 -20.55 17.61
N LEU A 57 19.80 -19.82 18.69
CA LEU A 57 20.84 -19.38 19.63
C LEU A 57 20.58 -19.96 21.03
N SER A 58 21.65 -20.14 21.80
CA SER A 58 21.56 -20.44 23.23
C SER A 58 21.08 -19.22 24.03
N ALA A 59 20.80 -19.41 25.32
CA ALA A 59 20.47 -18.31 26.24
C ALA A 59 21.56 -17.23 26.32
N ASP A 60 22.82 -17.58 26.07
CA ASP A 60 23.98 -16.68 26.01
C ASP A 60 24.17 -16.04 24.62
N GLU A 61 23.18 -16.15 23.74
CA GLU A 61 23.18 -15.58 22.38
C GLU A 61 24.28 -16.16 21.46
N ASN A 62 24.79 -17.36 21.77
CA ASN A 62 25.68 -18.09 20.88
C ASN A 62 24.86 -18.81 19.79
N VAL A 63 25.21 -18.61 18.51
CA VAL A 63 24.54 -19.27 17.38
C VAL A 63 24.86 -20.77 17.40
N LEU A 64 23.84 -21.59 17.62
CA LEU A 64 23.92 -23.06 17.63
C LEU A 64 23.67 -23.63 16.23
N ALA A 65 22.76 -23.02 15.47
CA ALA A 65 22.47 -23.40 14.11
C ALA A 65 21.86 -22.23 13.32
N GLN A 66 21.94 -22.33 12.00
CA GLN A 66 21.33 -21.38 11.08
C GLN A 66 20.74 -22.13 9.89
N THR A 67 19.51 -21.79 9.54
CA THR A 67 18.79 -22.35 8.40
C THR A 67 17.95 -21.27 7.72
N ARG A 68 17.15 -21.68 6.73
CA ARG A 68 16.11 -20.85 6.12
C ARG A 68 14.78 -21.57 6.21
N THR A 69 13.71 -20.80 6.33
CA THR A 69 12.37 -21.34 6.27
C THR A 69 12.11 -22.01 4.92
N TYR A 70 11.46 -23.18 4.93
CA TYR A 70 11.15 -23.91 3.71
C TYR A 70 10.30 -23.10 2.74
N HIS A 71 10.62 -23.25 1.46
CA HIS A 71 9.92 -22.70 0.32
C HIS A 71 9.41 -23.84 -0.58
N PRO A 72 8.60 -23.57 -1.62
CA PRO A 72 7.94 -24.63 -2.41
C PRO A 72 8.87 -25.74 -2.94
N LEU A 73 10.09 -25.38 -3.37
CA LEU A 73 11.03 -26.36 -3.94
C LEU A 73 11.56 -27.36 -2.92
N ASN A 74 11.54 -27.05 -1.62
CA ASN A 74 11.86 -28.05 -0.60
C ASN A 74 10.96 -29.29 -0.68
N PHE A 75 9.77 -29.13 -1.28
CA PHE A 75 8.78 -30.19 -1.49
C PHE A 75 8.63 -30.58 -2.97
N GLY A 76 9.51 -30.10 -3.86
CA GLY A 76 9.39 -30.30 -5.31
C GLY A 76 8.21 -29.55 -5.95
N ALA A 77 7.59 -28.62 -5.23
CA ALA A 77 6.50 -27.78 -5.73
C ALA A 77 7.03 -26.50 -6.37
N ARG A 78 6.18 -25.85 -7.18
CA ARG A 78 6.48 -24.57 -7.83
C ARG A 78 5.42 -23.54 -7.48
N ASP A 79 5.85 -22.29 -7.42
CA ASP A 79 4.96 -21.17 -7.16
C ASP A 79 4.06 -20.90 -8.38
N GLY A 80 2.79 -20.66 -8.11
CA GLY A 80 1.75 -20.48 -9.11
C GLY A 80 1.35 -21.77 -9.84
N ASP A 81 1.58 -22.96 -9.30
CA ASP A 81 1.13 -24.22 -9.87
C ASP A 81 0.36 -25.06 -8.83
N THR A 82 -0.51 -25.93 -9.32
CA THR A 82 -1.33 -26.91 -8.59
C THR A 82 -0.53 -27.87 -7.68
N SER A 83 0.80 -27.89 -7.81
CA SER A 83 1.70 -28.60 -6.89
C SER A 83 1.87 -27.92 -5.53
N LEU A 84 1.60 -26.62 -5.40
CA LEU A 84 1.79 -25.87 -4.16
C LEU A 84 0.70 -26.10 -3.11
N PRO A 85 -0.62 -26.04 -3.40
CA PRO A 85 -1.65 -26.10 -2.37
C PRO A 85 -1.53 -27.25 -1.35
N PRO A 86 -1.16 -28.49 -1.76
CA PRO A 86 -0.99 -29.61 -0.81
C PRO A 86 0.12 -29.41 0.23
N VAL A 87 1.11 -28.56 -0.06
CA VAL A 87 2.30 -28.34 0.77
C VAL A 87 2.42 -26.90 1.27
N ARG A 88 1.53 -25.98 0.86
CA ARG A 88 1.56 -24.55 1.22
C ARG A 88 1.74 -24.34 2.72
N LEU A 89 0.93 -25.00 3.55
CA LEU A 89 0.99 -24.91 5.01
C LEU A 89 2.22 -25.59 5.64
N GLN A 90 3.06 -26.27 4.86
CA GLN A 90 4.33 -26.86 5.31
C GLN A 90 5.52 -25.96 4.94
N THR A 91 5.30 -24.95 4.10
CA THR A 91 6.28 -23.88 3.86
C THR A 91 6.34 -22.93 5.06
N GLY A 92 7.37 -22.08 5.10
CA GLY A 92 7.61 -21.15 6.20
C GLY A 92 8.16 -21.78 7.48
N VAL A 93 8.41 -23.09 7.48
CA VAL A 93 9.01 -23.83 8.60
C VAL A 93 10.53 -23.71 8.54
N ALA A 94 11.16 -23.24 9.61
CA ALA A 94 12.59 -23.42 9.86
C ALA A 94 12.77 -24.54 10.89
N GLU A 95 13.49 -25.59 10.52
CA GLU A 95 13.69 -26.77 11.35
C GLU A 95 15.19 -27.10 11.50
N GLN A 96 15.60 -27.46 12.71
CA GLN A 96 16.94 -27.93 13.01
C GLN A 96 16.93 -29.18 13.92
N GLN A 97 17.69 -30.18 13.50
CA GLN A 97 17.92 -31.41 14.27
C GLN A 97 19.05 -31.24 15.30
N ASP A 98 19.04 -32.08 16.32
CA ASP A 98 20.10 -32.23 17.34
C ASP A 98 20.40 -30.99 18.22
N LEU A 99 19.47 -30.04 18.32
CA LEU A 99 19.61 -28.91 19.25
C LEU A 99 19.36 -29.30 20.73
N PRO A 100 19.91 -28.55 21.70
CA PRO A 100 19.60 -28.72 23.12
C PRO A 100 18.11 -28.51 23.44
N HIS A 101 17.59 -29.18 24.47
CA HIS A 101 16.23 -28.94 25.00
C HIS A 101 16.11 -27.67 25.85
N ASP A 102 17.24 -27.02 26.12
CA ASP A 102 17.29 -25.76 26.84
C ASP A 102 16.46 -24.66 26.12
N PRO A 103 16.06 -23.60 26.85
CA PRO A 103 15.48 -22.43 26.21
C PRO A 103 16.38 -21.91 25.10
N LEU A 104 15.78 -21.67 23.93
CA LEU A 104 16.45 -21.11 22.77
C LEU A 104 15.99 -19.68 22.54
N ILE A 105 16.86 -18.89 21.92
CA ILE A 105 16.50 -17.66 21.26
C ILE A 105 16.48 -17.96 19.78
N ILE A 106 15.40 -17.58 19.09
CA ILE A 106 15.29 -17.70 17.65
C ILE A 106 15.14 -16.30 17.09
N ASP A 107 15.99 -15.96 16.13
CA ASP A 107 15.88 -14.69 15.42
C ASP A 107 16.05 -14.86 13.91
N THR A 108 15.84 -13.77 13.17
CA THR A 108 15.89 -13.74 11.72
C THR A 108 17.22 -13.24 11.14
N GLY A 109 18.22 -12.99 11.98
CA GLY A 109 19.51 -12.45 11.57
C GLY A 109 20.12 -11.46 12.57
N ALA A 110 21.36 -11.06 12.31
CA ALA A 110 22.02 -10.04 13.10
C ALA A 110 21.39 -8.67 12.81
N MET A 111 21.12 -7.88 13.86
CA MET A 111 20.47 -6.58 13.71
C MET A 111 21.20 -5.63 12.74
N PRO A 112 22.54 -5.53 12.71
CA PRO A 112 23.23 -4.69 11.73
C PRO A 112 22.97 -5.09 10.26
N ASP A 113 22.87 -6.38 9.97
CA ASP A 113 22.56 -6.86 8.60
C ASP A 113 21.13 -6.49 8.21
N ILE A 114 20.19 -6.62 9.16
CA ILE A 114 18.78 -6.31 9.00
C ILE A 114 18.59 -4.79 8.79
N GLU A 115 19.25 -3.97 9.59
CA GLU A 115 19.24 -2.50 9.46
C GLU A 115 19.85 -2.09 8.12
N SER A 116 20.99 -2.68 7.74
CA SER A 116 21.60 -2.40 6.44
C SER A 116 20.67 -2.75 5.27
N ALA A 117 19.97 -3.89 5.32
CA ALA A 117 18.97 -4.24 4.31
C ALA A 117 17.76 -3.30 4.31
N ALA A 118 17.38 -2.75 5.47
CA ALA A 118 16.31 -1.77 5.58
C ALA A 118 16.71 -0.42 4.97
N ASP A 119 17.96 0.00 5.16
CA ASP A 119 18.53 1.21 4.55
C ASP A 119 18.64 1.06 3.02
N ASP A 120 19.07 -0.10 2.52
CA ASP A 120 19.07 -0.39 1.09
C ASP A 120 17.65 -0.37 0.48
N ALA A 121 16.67 -0.94 1.19
CA ALA A 121 15.27 -0.86 0.78
C ALA A 121 14.79 0.60 0.73
N TRP A 122 15.27 1.42 1.66
CA TRP A 122 14.89 2.82 1.75
C TRP A 122 15.41 3.64 0.58
N GLU A 123 16.67 3.45 0.18
CA GLU A 123 17.24 4.12 -0.98
C GLU A 123 16.53 3.73 -2.29
N LEU A 124 16.18 2.44 -2.45
CA LEU A 124 15.37 1.97 -3.58
C LEU A 124 13.98 2.65 -3.61
N GLU A 125 13.34 2.77 -2.46
CA GLU A 125 12.05 3.46 -2.38
C GLU A 125 12.17 4.94 -2.76
N LYS A 126 13.20 5.66 -2.30
CA LYS A 126 13.43 7.06 -2.69
C LYS A 126 13.60 7.20 -4.21
N ALA A 127 14.36 6.30 -4.81
CA ALA A 127 14.57 6.26 -6.26
C ALA A 127 13.25 6.04 -7.01
N ILE A 128 12.43 5.07 -6.57
CA ILE A 128 11.11 4.82 -7.17
C ILE A 128 10.21 6.05 -7.09
N VAL A 129 10.16 6.73 -5.94
CA VAL A 129 9.33 7.94 -5.79
C VAL A 129 9.84 9.10 -6.64
N ALA A 130 11.15 9.24 -6.78
CA ALA A 130 11.73 10.21 -7.70
C ALA A 130 11.32 9.93 -9.15
N ASP A 131 11.40 8.66 -9.57
CA ASP A 131 11.02 8.26 -10.92
C ASP A 131 9.52 8.41 -11.18
N LEU A 132 8.66 8.16 -10.18
CA LEU A 132 7.22 8.42 -10.27
C LEU A 132 6.91 9.90 -10.47
N TRP A 133 7.61 10.79 -9.77
CA TRP A 133 7.47 12.22 -9.96
C TRP A 133 7.90 12.66 -11.37
N HIS A 134 9.02 12.12 -11.87
CA HIS A 134 9.47 12.37 -13.24
C HIS A 134 8.50 11.80 -14.30
N PHE A 135 7.90 10.66 -14.01
CA PHE A 135 6.86 10.05 -14.84
C PHE A 135 5.64 10.98 -14.93
N GLU A 136 5.10 11.44 -13.80
CA GLU A 136 3.95 12.37 -13.74
C GLU A 136 4.23 13.66 -14.52
N ALA A 137 5.38 14.31 -14.26
CA ALA A 137 5.78 15.54 -14.95
C ALA A 137 5.99 15.34 -16.46
N SER A 138 6.44 14.16 -16.87
CA SER A 138 6.59 13.83 -18.29
C SER A 138 5.23 13.58 -18.95
N MET A 139 4.34 12.87 -18.28
CA MET A 139 3.02 12.57 -18.82
C MET A 139 2.10 13.80 -18.84
N THR A 140 2.26 14.72 -17.89
CA THR A 140 1.59 16.03 -17.92
C THR A 140 1.88 16.74 -19.23
N ARG A 141 3.15 16.81 -19.63
CA ARG A 141 3.55 17.42 -20.92
C ARG A 141 3.00 16.69 -22.13
N VAL A 142 2.84 15.37 -22.05
CA VAL A 142 2.25 14.55 -23.13
C VAL A 142 0.76 14.81 -23.29
N PHE A 143 0.02 14.97 -22.18
CA PHE A 143 -1.42 15.17 -22.20
C PHE A 143 -1.88 16.62 -22.25
N GLN A 144 -1.00 17.58 -21.93
CA GLN A 144 -1.30 19.02 -21.95
C GLN A 144 -1.99 19.48 -23.24
N PRO A 145 -1.57 19.07 -24.45
CA PRO A 145 -2.25 19.51 -25.68
C PRO A 145 -3.73 19.10 -25.73
N TYR A 146 -4.08 17.92 -25.21
CA TYR A 146 -5.48 17.47 -25.16
C TYR A 146 -6.28 18.26 -24.12
N VAL A 147 -5.67 18.57 -22.97
CA VAL A 147 -6.26 19.41 -21.93
C VAL A 147 -6.51 20.82 -22.46
N ASP A 148 -5.56 21.40 -23.18
CA ASP A 148 -5.68 22.74 -23.78
C ASP A 148 -6.78 22.76 -24.87
N GLU A 149 -6.82 21.75 -25.75
CA GLU A 149 -7.88 21.59 -26.75
C GLU A 149 -9.26 21.48 -26.10
N TRP A 150 -9.38 20.68 -25.04
CA TRP A 150 -10.63 20.51 -24.30
C TRP A 150 -11.08 21.80 -23.60
N ASN A 151 -10.15 22.51 -22.96
CA ASN A 151 -10.44 23.78 -22.31
C ASN A 151 -10.85 24.88 -23.31
N ARG A 152 -10.33 24.83 -24.55
CA ARG A 152 -10.66 25.78 -25.61
C ARG A 152 -11.99 25.48 -26.30
N ASP A 153 -12.25 24.20 -26.62
CA ASP A 153 -13.31 23.78 -27.53
C ASP A 153 -14.45 22.99 -26.85
N GLY A 154 -14.30 22.60 -25.58
CA GLY A 154 -15.28 21.84 -24.79
C GLY A 154 -16.33 22.73 -24.11
N ALA A 155 -17.57 22.22 -24.00
CA ALA A 155 -18.74 23.01 -23.57
C ALA A 155 -18.73 23.52 -22.12
N LEU A 156 -17.79 23.11 -21.25
CA LEU A 156 -17.58 23.68 -19.92
C LEU A 156 -16.10 23.50 -19.54
N GLY A 157 -15.41 24.57 -19.14
CA GLY A 157 -13.98 24.62 -18.79
C GLY A 157 -13.57 23.85 -17.52
N ALA A 158 -13.98 22.59 -17.41
CA ALA A 158 -13.87 21.75 -16.22
C ALA A 158 -12.50 21.08 -16.05
N ALA A 159 -11.65 20.96 -17.08
CA ALA A 159 -10.41 20.19 -16.95
C ALA A 159 -9.29 20.96 -16.23
N GLY A 160 -9.19 22.28 -16.41
CA GLY A 160 -8.20 23.11 -15.71
C GLY A 160 -8.40 23.13 -14.19
N SER A 161 -9.63 23.35 -13.73
CA SER A 161 -10.00 23.30 -12.30
C SER A 161 -9.97 21.89 -11.71
N PHE A 162 -10.02 20.85 -12.54
CA PHE A 162 -9.91 19.45 -12.14
C PHE A 162 -8.45 19.05 -11.91
N VAL A 163 -7.51 19.49 -12.74
CA VAL A 163 -6.06 19.31 -12.50
C VAL A 163 -5.62 20.00 -11.19
N ASP A 164 -6.12 21.21 -10.94
CA ASP A 164 -5.83 21.96 -9.70
C ASP A 164 -6.64 21.44 -8.48
N GLY A 165 -7.74 20.70 -8.73
CA GLY A 165 -8.69 20.24 -7.71
C GLY A 165 -8.60 18.75 -7.35
N VAL A 166 -7.86 17.92 -8.10
CA VAL A 166 -7.67 16.46 -7.90
C VAL A 166 -7.00 16.12 -6.58
N GLY A 167 -6.42 17.11 -5.92
CA GLY A 167 -6.06 16.95 -4.53
C GLY A 167 -7.27 16.60 -3.63
N ASN A 168 -8.45 17.20 -3.86
CA ASN A 168 -9.57 17.18 -2.93
C ASN A 168 -10.26 15.81 -2.85
N GLY A 169 -9.64 14.86 -2.14
CA GLY A 169 -10.21 13.57 -1.78
C GLY A 169 -10.46 12.64 -2.96
N ILE A 170 -9.55 11.68 -3.17
CA ILE A 170 -9.63 10.68 -4.26
C ILE A 170 -10.95 9.87 -4.22
N SER A 171 -11.57 9.69 -3.05
CA SER A 171 -12.91 9.08 -2.93
C SER A 171 -14.03 9.96 -3.51
N ALA A 172 -14.03 11.25 -3.20
CA ALA A 172 -15.00 12.23 -3.72
C ALA A 172 -14.79 12.50 -5.22
N TRP A 173 -13.53 12.53 -5.66
CA TRP A 173 -13.17 12.57 -7.06
C TRP A 173 -13.70 11.34 -7.82
N TRP A 174 -13.48 10.12 -7.30
CA TRP A 174 -13.93 8.88 -7.93
C TRP A 174 -15.46 8.76 -8.03
N ASP A 175 -16.19 9.21 -7.00
CA ASP A 175 -17.64 9.23 -7.01
C ASP A 175 -18.20 10.25 -8.03
N GLY A 176 -17.53 11.40 -8.21
CA GLY A 176 -17.81 12.34 -9.30
C GLY A 176 -17.37 11.83 -10.68
N GLU A 177 -16.34 10.98 -10.74
CA GLU A 177 -15.85 10.37 -11.97
C GLU A 177 -16.75 9.23 -12.45
N LYS A 178 -17.44 8.51 -11.56
CA LYS A 178 -18.51 7.56 -11.96
C LYS A 178 -19.58 8.26 -12.81
N ASP A 179 -19.90 9.51 -12.49
CA ASP A 179 -20.83 10.35 -13.26
C ASP A 179 -20.19 10.95 -14.52
N PHE A 180 -18.92 11.37 -14.47
CA PHE A 180 -18.16 11.80 -15.66
C PHE A 180 -17.99 10.67 -16.68
N TRP A 181 -17.61 9.47 -16.25
CA TRP A 181 -17.52 8.29 -17.10
C TRP A 181 -18.88 7.75 -17.48
N GLY A 182 -19.88 7.80 -16.58
CA GLY A 182 -21.27 7.49 -16.91
C GLY A 182 -21.83 8.40 -18.01
N SER A 183 -21.43 9.68 -18.03
CA SER A 183 -21.83 10.68 -19.02
C SER A 183 -20.95 10.68 -20.29
N ALA A 184 -19.64 10.47 -20.18
CA ALA A 184 -18.74 10.28 -21.32
C ALA A 184 -19.04 8.98 -22.06
N TRP A 185 -19.36 7.89 -21.34
CA TRP A 185 -19.94 6.67 -21.91
C TRP A 185 -21.38 6.86 -22.37
N GLY A 186 -22.19 7.67 -21.69
CA GLY A 186 -23.53 8.06 -22.14
C GLY A 186 -23.51 8.81 -23.47
N TRP A 187 -22.51 9.66 -23.65
CA TRP A 187 -22.21 10.37 -24.89
C TRP A 187 -21.65 9.42 -25.96
N LEU A 188 -20.70 8.53 -25.61
CA LEU A 188 -20.18 7.48 -26.50
C LEU A 188 -21.28 6.50 -26.98
N ARG A 189 -22.22 6.17 -26.09
CA ARG A 189 -23.44 5.39 -26.39
C ARG A 189 -24.34 6.09 -27.42
N SER A 190 -24.26 7.43 -27.53
CA SER A 190 -25.12 8.25 -28.38
C SER A 190 -24.53 8.53 -29.78
N THR A 191 -23.22 8.40 -29.99
CA THR A 191 -22.50 8.87 -31.19
C THR A 191 -21.81 7.79 -32.05
N THR A 192 -22.32 6.55 -32.12
CA THR A 192 -21.86 5.40 -32.98
C THR A 192 -20.74 4.53 -32.36
N SER A 193 -20.63 3.19 -32.57
CA SER A 193 -21.41 2.17 -33.29
C SER A 193 -21.02 0.75 -32.80
N GLN A 194 -21.79 -0.25 -33.23
CA GLN A 194 -21.53 -1.70 -33.12
C GLN A 194 -20.06 -2.13 -33.19
N ALA A 195 -19.16 -1.43 -33.92
CA ALA A 195 -17.76 -1.82 -34.12
C ALA A 195 -16.91 -1.97 -32.84
N ALA A 196 -17.07 -1.11 -31.83
CA ALA A 196 -16.31 -1.21 -30.58
C ALA A 196 -16.75 -2.42 -29.73
N LEU A 197 -18.05 -2.74 -29.80
CA LEU A 197 -18.64 -3.92 -29.16
C LEU A 197 -18.32 -5.19 -29.96
N THR A 198 -18.36 -5.15 -31.29
CA THR A 198 -17.95 -6.28 -32.16
C THR A 198 -16.46 -6.58 -32.00
N ALA A 199 -15.61 -5.57 -31.77
CA ALA A 199 -14.19 -5.78 -31.49
C ALA A 199 -13.99 -6.53 -30.16
N TRP A 200 -14.69 -6.12 -29.10
CA TRP A 200 -14.66 -6.80 -27.79
C TRP A 200 -15.24 -8.21 -27.85
N ASP A 201 -16.36 -8.39 -28.54
CA ASP A 201 -17.05 -9.68 -28.73
C ASP A 201 -16.21 -10.62 -29.62
N SER A 202 -15.55 -10.11 -30.67
CA SER A 202 -14.62 -10.90 -31.50
C SER A 202 -13.36 -11.34 -30.77
N LEU A 203 -12.96 -10.62 -29.72
CA LEU A 203 -11.82 -10.94 -28.86
C LEU A 203 -12.20 -11.90 -27.73
N SER A 204 -13.48 -11.98 -27.36
CA SER A 204 -14.00 -12.80 -26.26
C SER A 204 -14.81 -14.03 -26.70
N ASN A 205 -15.30 -14.10 -27.95
CA ASN A 205 -15.98 -15.24 -28.57
C ASN A 205 -15.71 -15.30 -30.10
N PRO A 206 -14.98 -16.29 -30.64
CA PRO A 206 -14.53 -16.30 -32.03
C PRO A 206 -15.49 -17.03 -32.97
N VAL A 207 -16.66 -17.49 -32.49
CA VAL A 207 -17.60 -18.32 -33.26
C VAL A 207 -19.02 -17.79 -33.08
N ASP A 208 -19.68 -17.53 -34.22
CA ASP A 208 -21.08 -17.13 -34.42
C ASP A 208 -21.47 -15.64 -34.27
N THR A 209 -20.87 -14.79 -35.10
CA THR A 209 -21.45 -13.47 -35.43
C THR A 209 -22.50 -13.58 -36.55
N THR A 210 -23.76 -13.90 -36.24
CA THR A 210 -24.92 -13.26 -36.92
C THR A 210 -26.23 -13.38 -36.11
N GLN A 211 -26.86 -12.23 -35.80
CA GLN A 211 -28.29 -12.03 -35.46
C GLN A 211 -28.86 -12.18 -34.02
N SER A 212 -28.13 -11.86 -32.94
CA SER A 212 -28.75 -11.68 -31.58
C SER A 212 -28.37 -10.39 -30.84
N ILE A 213 -27.85 -9.41 -31.58
CA ILE A 213 -27.06 -8.22 -31.17
C ILE A 213 -27.73 -7.26 -30.16
N GLY A 214 -29.02 -7.42 -29.80
CA GLY A 214 -29.73 -6.45 -28.97
C GLY A 214 -29.62 -6.65 -27.45
N ARG A 215 -29.60 -7.88 -26.95
CA ARG A 215 -29.66 -8.18 -25.49
C ARG A 215 -28.36 -8.80 -24.95
N ALA A 216 -27.73 -9.73 -25.67
CA ALA A 216 -26.43 -10.29 -25.28
C ALA A 216 -25.31 -9.22 -25.23
N VAL A 217 -25.40 -8.22 -26.11
CA VAL A 217 -24.49 -7.06 -26.16
C VAL A 217 -24.70 -6.09 -25.00
N TRP A 218 -25.92 -6.02 -24.47
CA TRP A 218 -26.26 -5.22 -23.29
C TRP A 218 -25.75 -5.89 -22.01
N ASP A 219 -25.91 -7.21 -21.92
CA ASP A 219 -25.44 -8.01 -20.79
C ASP A 219 -23.90 -8.06 -20.73
N GLY A 220 -23.22 -8.20 -21.89
CA GLY A 220 -21.75 -8.16 -21.96
C GLY A 220 -21.12 -6.79 -21.63
N ALA A 221 -21.83 -5.68 -21.88
CA ALA A 221 -21.38 -4.34 -21.50
C ALA A 221 -21.59 -4.05 -20.00
N GLN A 222 -22.63 -4.62 -19.38
CA GLN A 222 -22.83 -4.63 -17.92
C GLN A 222 -21.78 -5.50 -17.23
N GLU A 223 -21.43 -6.65 -17.80
CA GLU A 223 -20.38 -7.54 -17.30
C GLU A 223 -18.99 -6.87 -17.37
N ALA A 224 -18.68 -6.15 -18.46
CA ALA A 224 -17.47 -5.33 -18.58
C ALA A 224 -17.39 -4.19 -17.52
N TYR A 225 -18.52 -3.59 -17.15
CA TYR A 225 -18.59 -2.59 -16.07
C TYR A 225 -18.25 -3.20 -14.70
N GLY A 226 -18.75 -4.41 -14.40
CA GLY A 226 -18.43 -5.11 -13.14
C GLY A 226 -16.94 -5.44 -12.99
N HIS A 227 -16.27 -5.75 -14.10
CA HIS A 227 -14.84 -6.03 -14.10
C HIS A 227 -13.98 -4.76 -13.96
N LEU A 228 -14.38 -3.65 -14.57
CA LEU A 228 -13.70 -2.37 -14.38
C LEU A 228 -13.80 -1.90 -12.91
N GLU A 229 -14.98 -2.02 -12.29
CA GLU A 229 -15.14 -1.68 -10.88
C GLU A 229 -14.20 -2.53 -10.01
N THR A 230 -14.11 -3.83 -10.25
CA THR A 230 -13.20 -4.72 -9.53
C THR A 230 -11.73 -4.32 -9.72
N LEU A 231 -11.30 -4.03 -10.96
CA LEU A 231 -9.93 -3.59 -11.26
C LEU A 231 -9.57 -2.29 -10.54
N VAL A 232 -10.52 -1.35 -10.49
CA VAL A 232 -10.33 -0.09 -9.77
C VAL A 232 -10.28 -0.34 -8.26
N GLU A 233 -11.18 -1.15 -7.71
CA GLU A 233 -11.18 -1.46 -6.28
C GLU A 233 -9.85 -2.10 -5.84
N VAL A 234 -9.21 -2.88 -6.71
CA VAL A 234 -7.84 -3.38 -6.50
C VAL A 234 -6.83 -2.23 -6.42
N LEU A 235 -6.88 -1.26 -7.35
CA LEU A 235 -6.00 -0.08 -7.29
C LEU A 235 -6.27 0.78 -6.04
N ARG A 236 -7.53 0.92 -5.62
CA ARG A 236 -7.92 1.64 -4.40
C ARG A 236 -7.37 0.94 -3.16
N ALA A 237 -7.40 -0.39 -3.12
CA ALA A 237 -6.82 -1.14 -2.03
C ALA A 237 -5.29 -0.98 -1.98
N LEU A 238 -4.61 -0.99 -3.14
CA LEU A 238 -3.17 -0.69 -3.21
C LEU A 238 -2.86 0.73 -2.74
N LEU A 239 -3.66 1.72 -3.15
CA LEU A 239 -3.54 3.13 -2.76
C LEU A 239 -3.59 3.32 -1.24
N THR A 240 -4.55 2.65 -0.60
CA THR A 240 -4.80 2.76 0.84
C THR A 240 -3.94 1.83 1.69
N GLY A 241 -3.09 1.01 1.04
CA GLY A 241 -2.32 -0.04 1.70
C GLY A 241 -3.20 -1.05 2.44
N ASP A 242 -4.45 -1.22 2.01
CA ASP A 242 -5.40 -2.11 2.64
C ASP A 242 -5.23 -3.53 2.11
N ILE A 243 -4.48 -4.35 2.85
CA ILE A 243 -4.20 -5.74 2.49
C ILE A 243 -5.49 -6.56 2.43
N ASP A 244 -6.42 -6.36 3.36
CA ASP A 244 -7.65 -7.16 3.41
C ASP A 244 -8.55 -6.85 2.21
N ALA A 245 -8.73 -5.55 1.91
CA ALA A 245 -9.46 -5.13 0.72
C ALA A 245 -8.75 -5.57 -0.56
N PHE A 246 -7.41 -5.50 -0.62
CA PHE A 246 -6.66 -5.90 -1.81
C PHE A 246 -6.91 -7.38 -2.12
N PHE A 247 -6.78 -8.25 -1.12
CA PHE A 247 -7.01 -9.69 -1.29
C PHE A 247 -8.46 -9.97 -1.70
N SER A 248 -9.43 -9.39 -0.99
CA SER A 248 -10.85 -9.55 -1.29
C SER A 248 -11.19 -9.17 -2.72
N LYS A 249 -10.62 -8.08 -3.24
CA LYS A 249 -10.96 -7.54 -4.56
C LYS A 249 -10.15 -8.18 -5.68
N ALA A 250 -8.87 -8.48 -5.44
CA ALA A 250 -8.01 -9.12 -6.42
C ALA A 250 -8.47 -10.56 -6.73
N GLN A 251 -8.96 -11.30 -5.73
CA GLN A 251 -9.51 -12.64 -5.93
C GLN A 251 -10.78 -12.64 -6.82
N LEU A 252 -11.56 -11.56 -6.83
CA LEU A 252 -12.72 -11.46 -7.73
C LEU A 252 -12.31 -11.41 -9.21
N LEU A 253 -11.08 -10.98 -9.51
CA LEU A 253 -10.56 -10.98 -10.88
C LEU A 253 -10.33 -12.40 -11.44
N GLU A 254 -10.31 -13.43 -10.60
CA GLU A 254 -10.27 -14.83 -11.06
C GLU A 254 -11.50 -15.20 -11.90
N ALA A 255 -12.62 -14.51 -11.71
CA ALA A 255 -13.82 -14.71 -12.53
C ALA A 255 -13.55 -14.48 -14.03
N LEU A 256 -12.55 -13.65 -14.37
CA LEU A 256 -12.12 -13.40 -15.74
C LEU A 256 -11.52 -14.63 -16.43
N LYS A 257 -11.19 -15.72 -15.73
CA LYS A 257 -10.59 -16.92 -16.33
C LYS A 257 -11.45 -17.58 -17.41
N ASN A 258 -12.76 -17.35 -17.36
CA ASN A 258 -13.71 -17.87 -18.34
C ASN A 258 -13.79 -17.00 -19.60
N ALA A 259 -13.21 -15.80 -19.58
CA ALA A 259 -13.05 -14.98 -20.76
C ALA A 259 -12.01 -15.62 -21.71
N GLN A 260 -12.04 -15.24 -22.99
CA GLN A 260 -11.08 -15.73 -23.96
C GLN A 260 -9.87 -14.80 -24.10
N GLY A 261 -8.83 -15.30 -24.79
CA GLY A 261 -7.63 -14.52 -25.11
C GLY A 261 -6.86 -14.05 -23.88
N ALA A 262 -6.23 -12.88 -23.99
CA ALA A 262 -5.34 -12.36 -22.95
C ALA A 262 -6.05 -12.03 -21.63
N ILE A 263 -7.37 -11.75 -21.67
CA ILE A 263 -8.18 -11.45 -20.49
C ILE A 263 -8.43 -12.74 -19.69
N GLY A 264 -8.77 -13.83 -20.38
CA GLY A 264 -8.84 -15.17 -19.79
C GLY A 264 -7.55 -15.59 -19.13
N GLU A 265 -6.43 -15.39 -19.84
CA GLU A 265 -5.11 -15.68 -19.30
C GLU A 265 -4.75 -14.79 -18.10
N PHE A 266 -5.23 -13.54 -18.05
CA PHE A 266 -5.10 -12.69 -16.88
C PHE A 266 -5.91 -13.22 -15.69
N GLY A 267 -7.17 -13.61 -15.91
CA GLY A 267 -7.97 -14.25 -14.85
C GLY A 267 -7.32 -15.53 -14.32
N GLN A 268 -6.73 -16.34 -15.21
CA GLN A 268 -5.95 -17.52 -14.80
C GLN A 268 -4.67 -17.13 -14.04
N LEU A 269 -3.98 -16.06 -14.45
CA LEU A 269 -2.82 -15.54 -13.70
C LEU A 269 -3.21 -15.11 -12.29
N MET A 270 -4.36 -14.44 -12.12
CA MET A 270 -4.88 -14.07 -10.79
C MET A 270 -5.14 -15.31 -9.94
N HIS A 271 -5.76 -16.35 -10.53
CA HIS A 271 -6.00 -17.60 -9.82
C HIS A 271 -4.70 -18.29 -9.40
N ASP A 272 -3.74 -18.41 -10.33
CA ASP A 272 -2.43 -18.99 -10.05
C ASP A 272 -1.69 -18.20 -8.96
N ALA A 273 -1.80 -16.88 -8.98
CA ALA A 273 -1.13 -16.01 -8.02
C ALA A 273 -1.69 -16.20 -6.60
N PHE A 274 -3.01 -16.21 -6.41
CA PHE A 274 -3.61 -16.24 -5.06
C PHE A 274 -3.82 -17.65 -4.51
N GLU A 275 -4.34 -18.57 -5.33
CA GLU A 275 -4.60 -19.95 -4.91
C GLU A 275 -3.30 -20.75 -4.84
N ASN A 276 -2.48 -20.63 -5.89
CA ASN A 276 -1.30 -21.46 -6.11
C ASN A 276 0.03 -20.75 -5.83
N GLY A 277 0.02 -19.52 -5.31
CA GLY A 277 1.22 -18.72 -5.04
C GLY A 277 1.48 -18.46 -3.54
N VAL A 278 2.75 -18.28 -3.18
CA VAL A 278 3.21 -17.89 -1.83
C VAL A 278 4.35 -16.87 -1.88
N GLU A 279 5.28 -16.98 -2.83
CA GLU A 279 6.50 -16.17 -2.82
C GLU A 279 6.27 -14.71 -3.25
N TRP A 280 5.44 -14.50 -4.28
CA TRP A 280 5.06 -13.13 -4.66
C TRP A 280 4.23 -12.45 -3.55
N LEU A 281 3.39 -13.22 -2.85
CA LEU A 281 2.60 -12.73 -1.71
C LEU A 281 3.49 -12.28 -0.56
N ASN A 282 4.59 -12.99 -0.27
CA ASN A 282 5.56 -12.57 0.74
C ASN A 282 6.11 -11.16 0.45
N SER A 283 6.49 -10.92 -0.80
CA SER A 283 7.04 -9.63 -1.25
C SER A 283 5.96 -8.54 -1.29
N LEU A 284 4.76 -8.87 -1.77
CA LEU A 284 3.61 -7.98 -1.77
C LEU A 284 3.27 -7.50 -0.36
N ILE A 285 3.12 -8.43 0.57
CA ILE A 285 2.73 -8.14 1.95
C ILE A 285 3.76 -7.25 2.62
N GLU A 286 5.06 -7.56 2.51
CA GLU A 286 6.11 -6.68 3.08
C GLU A 286 6.14 -5.30 2.44
N MET A 287 5.85 -5.21 1.13
CA MET A 287 5.78 -3.92 0.46
C MET A 287 4.61 -3.08 0.95
N ILE A 288 3.40 -3.62 0.97
CA ILE A 288 2.23 -2.89 1.51
C ILE A 288 2.43 -2.54 2.98
N ARG A 289 2.95 -3.48 3.76
CA ARG A 289 3.18 -3.34 5.20
C ARG A 289 4.22 -2.28 5.54
N ARG A 290 5.23 -2.04 4.69
CA ARG A 290 6.39 -1.21 5.03
C ARG A 290 6.62 -0.02 4.10
N THR A 291 5.95 0.08 2.97
CA THR A 291 6.17 1.19 2.04
C THR A 291 4.85 1.64 1.42
N PRO A 292 4.70 2.93 1.08
CA PRO A 292 3.59 3.41 0.28
C PRO A 292 3.80 3.18 -1.22
N VAL A 293 4.88 2.50 -1.66
CA VAL A 293 5.31 2.46 -3.07
C VAL A 293 4.22 1.96 -4.02
N LEU A 294 3.54 0.87 -3.67
CA LEU A 294 2.46 0.34 -4.52
C LEU A 294 1.29 1.31 -4.61
N GLY A 295 0.97 2.00 -3.50
CA GLY A 295 -0.04 3.03 -3.47
C GLY A 295 0.36 4.27 -4.28
N LEU A 296 1.62 4.68 -4.24
CA LEU A 296 2.15 5.78 -5.04
C LEU A 296 2.16 5.44 -6.53
N ILE A 297 2.54 4.22 -6.93
CA ILE A 297 2.45 3.77 -8.33
C ILE A 297 1.01 3.83 -8.81
N ALA A 298 0.06 3.29 -8.04
CA ALA A 298 -1.36 3.33 -8.37
C ALA A 298 -1.87 4.77 -8.45
N ASN A 299 -1.54 5.61 -7.47
CA ASN A 299 -1.91 7.03 -7.43
C ASN A 299 -1.40 7.78 -8.66
N THR A 300 -0.11 7.70 -8.94
CA THR A 300 0.51 8.43 -10.05
C THR A 300 -0.01 7.92 -11.39
N ALA A 301 -0.17 6.60 -11.56
CA ALA A 301 -0.79 6.04 -12.77
C ALA A 301 -2.21 6.58 -12.97
N MET A 302 -3.02 6.63 -11.90
CA MET A 302 -4.37 7.18 -11.95
C MET A 302 -4.37 8.67 -12.29
N ARG A 303 -3.56 9.50 -11.62
CA ARG A 303 -3.40 10.93 -11.93
C ARG A 303 -3.05 11.18 -13.40
N VAL A 304 -2.29 10.29 -14.00
CA VAL A 304 -2.00 10.39 -15.42
C VAL A 304 -3.18 9.97 -16.30
N ILE A 305 -3.92 8.93 -15.91
CA ILE A 305 -5.18 8.55 -16.58
C ILE A 305 -6.20 9.69 -16.53
N THR A 306 -6.27 10.47 -15.44
CA THR A 306 -7.20 11.60 -15.34
C THR A 306 -6.90 12.74 -16.31
N MET A 307 -5.67 12.85 -16.80
CA MET A 307 -5.29 13.83 -17.82
C MET A 307 -5.71 13.41 -19.23
N MET A 308 -6.17 12.16 -19.41
CA MET A 308 -6.74 11.68 -20.66
C MET A 308 -8.16 12.24 -20.80
N THR A 309 -8.30 13.44 -21.37
CA THR A 309 -9.58 14.16 -21.51
C THR A 309 -10.54 13.53 -22.54
N PRO A 310 -11.83 13.91 -22.59
CA PRO A 310 -12.79 13.29 -23.51
C PRO A 310 -12.41 13.34 -24.99
N ASN A 311 -11.74 14.41 -25.45
CA ASN A 311 -11.21 14.52 -26.81
C ASN A 311 -10.08 13.52 -27.09
N PHE A 312 -9.24 13.18 -26.09
CA PHE A 312 -8.26 12.09 -26.21
C PHE A 312 -8.98 10.75 -26.46
N TRP A 313 -10.03 10.46 -25.69
CA TRP A 313 -10.79 9.22 -25.82
C TRP A 313 -11.56 9.13 -27.13
N ALA A 314 -12.18 10.23 -27.57
CA ALA A 314 -12.85 10.30 -28.86
C ALA A 314 -11.89 9.98 -30.02
N GLU A 315 -10.66 10.48 -29.96
CA GLU A 315 -9.62 10.18 -30.94
C GLU A 315 -9.08 8.75 -30.83
N MET A 316 -8.90 8.21 -29.61
CA MET A 316 -8.56 6.79 -29.40
C MET A 316 -9.57 5.85 -30.05
N ILE A 317 -10.86 6.11 -29.88
CA ILE A 317 -11.92 5.29 -30.48
C ILE A 317 -11.96 5.47 -32.00
N GLY A 318 -11.81 6.71 -32.49
CA GLY A 318 -11.77 7.00 -33.91
C GLY A 318 -10.58 6.38 -34.65
N THR A 319 -9.49 6.08 -33.94
CA THR A 319 -8.30 5.39 -34.47
C THR A 319 -8.36 3.86 -34.34
N GLY A 320 -9.48 3.32 -33.84
CA GLY A 320 -9.71 1.88 -33.69
C GLY A 320 -9.10 1.27 -32.42
N GLY A 321 -8.65 2.09 -31.47
CA GLY A 321 -8.29 1.63 -30.13
C GLY A 321 -9.55 1.26 -29.34
N GLY A 322 -9.66 0.00 -28.92
CA GLY A 322 -10.79 -0.49 -28.13
C GLY A 322 -10.79 0.05 -26.68
N PHE A 323 -11.32 -0.74 -25.74
CA PHE A 323 -11.12 -0.50 -24.31
C PHE A 323 -9.60 -0.48 -24.02
N VAL A 324 -9.13 0.52 -23.30
CA VAL A 324 -7.69 0.77 -23.07
C VAL A 324 -7.38 0.88 -21.58
N ILE A 325 -8.32 1.38 -20.77
CA ILE A 325 -8.15 1.53 -19.32
C ILE A 325 -8.08 0.15 -18.63
N PRO A 326 -9.05 -0.78 -18.82
CA PRO A 326 -8.95 -2.12 -18.22
C PRO A 326 -7.62 -2.79 -18.55
N GLU A 327 -7.15 -2.67 -19.79
CA GLU A 327 -5.91 -3.21 -20.31
C GLU A 327 -4.69 -2.59 -19.64
N ILE A 328 -4.66 -1.27 -19.47
CA ILE A 328 -3.58 -0.59 -18.74
C ILE A 328 -3.54 -1.09 -17.29
N ILE A 329 -4.69 -1.23 -16.62
CA ILE A 329 -4.76 -1.67 -15.23
C ILE A 329 -4.35 -3.14 -15.11
N MET A 330 -4.87 -4.03 -15.96
CA MET A 330 -4.48 -5.45 -15.99
C MET A 330 -3.00 -5.62 -16.33
N TRP A 331 -2.48 -4.81 -17.25
CA TRP A 331 -1.06 -4.78 -17.59
C TRP A 331 -0.21 -4.37 -16.38
N LEU A 332 -0.62 -3.32 -15.66
CA LEU A 332 0.05 -2.86 -14.45
C LEU A 332 0.06 -3.96 -13.39
N ILE A 333 -1.09 -4.57 -13.08
CA ILE A 333 -1.21 -5.67 -12.11
C ILE A 333 -0.33 -6.85 -12.52
N GLY A 334 -0.36 -7.25 -13.79
CA GLY A 334 0.48 -8.32 -14.31
C GLY A 334 1.97 -8.03 -14.15
N LEU A 335 2.42 -6.80 -14.38
CA LEU A 335 3.80 -6.42 -14.14
C LEU A 335 4.16 -6.38 -12.65
N LEU A 336 3.26 -5.93 -11.78
CA LEU A 336 3.47 -5.97 -10.33
C LEU A 336 3.66 -7.41 -9.84
N ILE A 337 2.80 -8.34 -10.27
CA ILE A 337 2.94 -9.78 -9.96
C ILE A 337 4.30 -10.29 -10.45
N GLY A 338 4.67 -9.98 -11.69
CA GLY A 338 5.96 -10.40 -12.26
C GLY A 338 7.17 -9.87 -11.49
N GLY A 339 7.17 -8.58 -11.16
CA GLY A 339 8.23 -7.93 -10.39
C GLY A 339 8.34 -8.47 -8.97
N LEU A 340 7.21 -8.65 -8.28
CA LEU A 340 7.17 -9.19 -6.91
C LEU A 340 7.50 -10.67 -6.85
N ALA A 341 7.15 -11.46 -7.87
CA ALA A 341 7.61 -12.84 -8.00
C ALA A 341 9.14 -12.89 -8.11
N ALA A 342 9.74 -12.01 -8.92
CA ALA A 342 11.21 -11.92 -9.07
C ALA A 342 11.95 -11.49 -7.78
N ALA A 343 11.23 -10.89 -6.81
CA ALA A 343 11.78 -10.49 -5.52
C ALA A 343 12.12 -11.66 -4.58
N SER A 344 11.71 -12.90 -4.90
CA SER A 344 11.99 -14.07 -4.08
C SER A 344 13.49 -14.20 -3.76
N GLY A 345 13.82 -14.70 -2.57
CA GLY A 345 15.22 -14.92 -2.22
C GLY A 345 15.89 -15.96 -3.14
N ALA A 346 17.22 -15.97 -3.13
CA ALA A 346 18.01 -16.74 -4.11
C ALA A 346 17.67 -18.25 -4.11
N GLY A 347 17.27 -18.82 -2.94
CA GLY A 347 16.87 -20.22 -2.84
C GLY A 347 15.52 -20.50 -3.51
N ALA A 348 14.57 -19.56 -3.38
CA ALA A 348 13.22 -19.67 -3.94
C ALA A 348 13.10 -19.22 -5.41
N ALA A 349 14.11 -18.54 -5.97
CA ALA A 349 14.08 -18.02 -7.35
C ALA A 349 13.65 -19.02 -8.44
N PRO A 350 14.07 -20.31 -8.42
CA PRO A 350 13.60 -21.27 -9.42
C PRO A 350 12.14 -21.69 -9.21
N ALA A 351 11.59 -21.53 -8.00
CA ALA A 351 10.21 -21.88 -7.67
C ALA A 351 9.23 -20.91 -8.35
N VAL A 352 9.62 -19.63 -8.44
CA VAL A 352 8.78 -18.51 -8.88
C VAL A 352 8.93 -18.14 -10.34
N ALA A 353 9.97 -18.66 -11.00
CA ALA A 353 10.29 -18.31 -12.38
C ALA A 353 9.11 -18.55 -13.33
N ALA A 354 8.32 -19.60 -13.08
CA ALA A 354 7.13 -19.91 -13.88
C ALA A 354 6.04 -18.84 -13.74
N LEU A 355 5.69 -18.44 -12.51
CA LEU A 355 4.71 -17.39 -12.25
C LEU A 355 5.16 -16.05 -12.85
N GLY A 356 6.43 -15.65 -12.62
CA GLY A 356 6.98 -14.43 -13.19
C GLY A 356 6.98 -14.42 -14.72
N ALA A 357 7.33 -15.54 -15.37
CA ALA A 357 7.30 -15.66 -16.82
C ALA A 357 5.87 -15.60 -17.39
N ARG A 358 4.89 -16.25 -16.72
CA ARG A 358 3.48 -16.14 -17.10
C ARG A 358 2.98 -14.71 -16.97
N ALA A 359 3.28 -14.05 -15.86
CA ALA A 359 2.90 -12.65 -15.62
C ALA A 359 3.46 -11.71 -16.71
N ALA A 360 4.75 -11.85 -17.05
CA ALA A 360 5.38 -11.10 -18.13
C ALA A 360 4.75 -11.39 -19.51
N SER A 361 4.41 -12.66 -19.78
CA SER A 361 3.75 -13.08 -21.03
C SER A 361 2.34 -12.48 -21.15
N VAL A 362 1.54 -12.57 -20.09
CA VAL A 362 0.19 -11.99 -20.02
C VAL A 362 0.25 -10.48 -20.20
N ALA A 363 1.14 -9.79 -19.47
CA ALA A 363 1.34 -8.35 -19.64
C ALA A 363 1.74 -8.00 -21.09
N ALA A 364 2.66 -8.76 -21.71
CA ALA A 364 3.03 -8.53 -23.10
C ALA A 364 1.84 -8.74 -24.07
N LYS A 365 0.97 -9.72 -23.81
CA LYS A 365 -0.25 -9.95 -24.60
C LYS A 365 -1.28 -8.83 -24.42
N ILE A 366 -1.51 -8.37 -23.19
CA ILE A 366 -2.38 -7.23 -22.91
C ILE A 366 -1.84 -5.97 -23.59
N ARG A 367 -0.53 -5.71 -23.50
CA ARG A 367 0.10 -4.59 -24.22
C ARG A 367 -0.08 -4.69 -25.74
N LYS A 368 -0.11 -5.90 -26.30
CA LYS A 368 -0.43 -6.12 -27.72
C LYS A 368 -1.90 -5.90 -28.06
N LEU A 369 -2.82 -5.86 -27.10
CA LEU A 369 -4.22 -5.46 -27.35
C LEU A 369 -4.33 -3.96 -27.58
N LEU A 370 -3.44 -3.18 -26.94
CA LEU A 370 -3.25 -1.77 -27.22
C LEU A 370 -2.60 -1.64 -28.61
N LYS A 371 -3.41 -1.61 -29.66
CA LYS A 371 -3.00 -1.32 -31.05
C LYS A 371 -3.69 -0.07 -31.53
N GLY A 372 -2.96 0.74 -32.29
CA GLY A 372 -3.49 1.95 -32.90
C GLY A 372 -2.39 2.70 -33.65
N SER A 373 -2.76 3.83 -34.22
CA SER A 373 -1.81 4.77 -34.82
C SER A 373 -2.20 6.19 -34.39
N GLY A 374 -1.27 7.15 -34.56
CA GLY A 374 -1.52 8.54 -34.21
C GLY A 374 -1.01 8.96 -32.82
N ARG A 375 -1.36 10.19 -32.45
CA ARG A 375 -0.82 10.86 -31.25
C ARG A 375 -1.32 10.26 -29.95
N THR A 376 -2.54 9.76 -29.90
CA THR A 376 -3.15 9.15 -28.70
C THR A 376 -2.49 7.81 -28.35
N PHE A 377 -2.29 6.95 -29.35
CA PHE A 377 -1.57 5.69 -29.18
C PHE A 377 -0.09 5.90 -28.80
N SER A 378 0.53 6.95 -29.35
CA SER A 378 1.90 7.34 -28.97
C SER A 378 1.97 7.76 -27.50
N ALA A 379 0.97 8.48 -27.00
CA ALA A 379 0.86 8.84 -25.58
C ALA A 379 0.68 7.62 -24.67
N VAL A 380 -0.15 6.65 -25.05
CA VAL A 380 -0.31 5.39 -24.31
C VAL A 380 1.01 4.59 -24.28
N ASN A 381 1.70 4.45 -25.41
CA ASN A 381 3.00 3.77 -25.39
C ASN A 381 4.02 4.50 -24.51
N ARG A 382 4.04 5.83 -24.56
CA ARG A 382 4.90 6.63 -23.70
C ARG A 382 4.60 6.42 -22.22
N PHE A 383 3.33 6.33 -21.84
CA PHE A 383 2.89 5.96 -20.49
C PHE A 383 3.50 4.61 -20.09
N LEU A 384 3.31 3.57 -20.90
CA LEU A 384 3.77 2.22 -20.60
C LEU A 384 5.30 2.14 -20.52
N ASP A 385 6.00 2.83 -21.42
CA ASP A 385 7.46 2.81 -21.50
C ASP A 385 8.13 3.54 -20.35
N LEU A 386 7.53 4.63 -19.87
CA LEU A 386 8.05 5.35 -18.71
C LEU A 386 7.73 4.64 -17.38
N LEU A 387 6.60 3.95 -17.29
CA LEU A 387 6.21 3.26 -16.06
C LEU A 387 6.96 1.93 -15.86
N ARG A 388 7.35 1.25 -16.95
CA ARG A 388 8.05 -0.04 -16.90
C ARG A 388 9.33 -0.05 -16.05
N PRO A 389 10.32 0.86 -16.24
CA PRO A 389 11.55 0.86 -15.45
C PRO A 389 11.32 1.12 -13.96
N ILE A 390 10.22 1.81 -13.60
CA ILE A 390 9.81 2.02 -12.21
C ILE A 390 9.37 0.68 -11.61
N ILE A 391 8.55 -0.08 -12.34
CA ILE A 391 8.08 -1.40 -11.89
C ILE A 391 9.24 -2.40 -11.77
N ASP A 392 10.24 -2.33 -12.64
CA ASP A 392 11.40 -3.23 -12.57
C ASP A 392 12.21 -3.06 -11.25
N GLN A 393 12.09 -1.92 -10.55
CA GLN A 393 12.71 -1.68 -9.24
C GLN A 393 11.95 -2.31 -8.05
N ILE A 394 10.69 -2.72 -8.25
CA ILE A 394 9.85 -3.35 -7.22
C ILE A 394 10.42 -4.68 -6.77
N GLY A 395 10.99 -5.46 -7.69
CA GLY A 395 11.61 -6.75 -7.37
C GLY A 395 12.76 -6.61 -6.36
N PRO A 396 13.79 -5.78 -6.67
CA PRO A 396 14.86 -5.44 -5.74
C PRO A 396 14.35 -4.89 -4.39
N LEU A 397 13.37 -3.98 -4.40
CA LEU A 397 12.78 -3.43 -3.17
C LEU A 397 12.16 -4.53 -2.31
N GLY A 398 11.29 -5.36 -2.89
CA GLY A 398 10.64 -6.47 -2.19
C GLY A 398 11.65 -7.43 -1.56
N ARG A 399 12.77 -7.70 -2.24
CA ARG A 399 13.84 -8.54 -1.71
C ARG A 399 14.51 -7.91 -0.48
N LYS A 400 14.88 -6.63 -0.55
CA LYS A 400 15.51 -5.92 0.58
C LYS A 400 14.57 -5.78 1.78
N LEU A 401 13.27 -5.60 1.54
CA LEU A 401 12.26 -5.62 2.59
C LEU A 401 12.14 -6.98 3.28
N ARG A 402 12.25 -8.09 2.53
CA ARG A 402 12.31 -9.46 3.09
C ARG A 402 13.60 -9.72 3.87
N ASP A 403 14.74 -9.29 3.35
CA ASP A 403 16.04 -9.46 4.02
C ASP A 403 16.14 -8.63 5.32
N SER A 404 15.31 -7.60 5.47
CA SER A 404 15.21 -6.78 6.69
C SER A 404 14.04 -7.17 7.61
N ILE A 405 13.50 -8.38 7.48
CA ILE A 405 12.57 -8.92 8.46
C ILE A 405 13.30 -9.14 9.78
N ALA A 406 12.91 -8.41 10.82
CA ALA A 406 13.30 -8.65 12.20
C ALA A 406 12.17 -9.37 12.95
N GLU A 407 12.47 -10.56 13.48
CA GLU A 407 11.64 -11.28 14.45
C GLU A 407 12.55 -11.91 15.51
N VAL A 408 12.11 -11.94 16.76
CA VAL A 408 12.81 -12.60 17.87
C VAL A 408 11.80 -13.35 18.73
N GLN A 409 12.06 -14.64 18.96
CA GLN A 409 11.29 -15.50 19.84
C GLN A 409 12.21 -16.08 20.92
N ARG A 410 11.77 -16.08 22.18
CA ARG A 410 12.54 -16.62 23.32
C ARG A 410 11.73 -17.68 24.05
N GLY A 411 12.36 -18.81 24.39
CA GLY A 411 11.75 -19.82 25.27
C GLY A 411 12.05 -21.26 24.89
N VAL A 412 11.34 -22.20 25.52
CA VAL A 412 11.45 -23.64 25.22
C VAL A 412 10.53 -23.99 24.05
N ILE A 413 11.07 -24.67 23.04
CA ILE A 413 10.42 -24.92 21.73
C ILE A 413 10.38 -26.43 21.45
N ASP A 414 9.65 -27.18 22.27
CA ASP A 414 9.56 -28.65 22.14
C ASP A 414 8.60 -29.11 21.02
N LYS A 415 7.84 -28.18 20.45
CA LYS A 415 6.94 -28.38 19.30
C LYS A 415 7.08 -27.21 18.35
N THR A 416 6.71 -27.41 17.08
CA THR A 416 6.66 -26.32 16.09
C THR A 416 5.82 -25.16 16.61
N GLN A 417 6.46 -24.03 16.87
CA GLN A 417 5.75 -22.81 17.26
C GLN A 417 5.38 -22.00 16.02
N GLN A 418 4.11 -21.64 15.91
CA GLN A 418 3.63 -20.73 14.87
C GLN A 418 3.78 -19.29 15.35
N LEU A 419 4.51 -18.49 14.58
CA LEU A 419 4.77 -17.08 14.83
C LEU A 419 4.06 -16.26 13.75
N PHE A 420 3.29 -15.28 14.18
CA PHE A 420 2.51 -14.43 13.28
C PHE A 420 3.12 -13.03 13.22
N ARG A 421 3.54 -12.64 12.02
CA ARG A 421 4.00 -11.31 11.69
C ARG A 421 2.82 -10.45 11.29
N ARG A 422 2.74 -9.27 11.90
CA ARG A 422 1.62 -8.34 11.70
C ARG A 422 1.72 -7.61 10.38
N THR A 423 0.70 -7.70 9.57
CA THR A 423 0.57 -7.09 8.23
C THR A 423 0.08 -5.65 8.29
N ARG A 424 -0.64 -5.26 9.35
CA ARG A 424 -1.23 -3.92 9.55
C ARG A 424 -0.33 -2.99 10.36
N TYR A 425 0.99 -3.08 10.16
CA TYR A 425 2.01 -2.41 11.00
C TYR A 425 1.77 -0.91 11.16
N TRP A 426 1.60 -0.18 10.06
CA TRP A 426 1.41 1.27 10.13
C TRP A 426 0.10 1.67 10.77
N ARG A 427 -0.99 0.94 10.52
CA ARG A 427 -2.31 1.21 11.13
C ARG A 427 -2.25 1.03 12.64
N GLU A 428 -1.70 -0.08 13.12
CA GLU A 428 -1.55 -0.31 14.56
C GLU A 428 -0.62 0.72 15.22
N LYS A 429 0.45 1.12 14.52
CA LYS A 429 1.37 2.14 15.02
C LYS A 429 0.69 3.51 15.07
N LEU A 430 -0.15 3.84 14.08
CA LEU A 430 -0.98 5.03 14.12
C LEU A 430 -2.04 4.97 15.20
N ASP A 431 -2.71 3.84 15.40
CA ASP A 431 -3.68 3.65 16.49
C ASP A 431 -3.02 3.80 17.87
N ASP A 432 -1.75 3.37 17.98
CA ASP A 432 -0.95 3.63 19.17
C ASP A 432 -0.66 5.12 19.34
N LEU A 433 -0.13 5.79 18.31
CA LEU A 433 0.14 7.22 18.34
C LEU A 433 -1.13 8.05 18.61
N ALA A 434 -2.24 7.68 17.99
CA ALA A 434 -3.57 8.25 18.20
C ALA A 434 -3.98 8.20 19.68
N ARG A 435 -3.77 7.06 20.36
CA ARG A 435 -4.09 6.86 21.78
C ARG A 435 -3.21 7.67 22.72
N GLN A 436 -1.99 8.01 22.31
CA GLN A 436 -1.08 8.86 23.08
C GLN A 436 -1.53 10.36 23.07
N GLY A 437 -2.54 10.70 22.26
CA GLY A 437 -3.25 11.98 22.22
C GLY A 437 -2.69 12.94 21.18
N HIS A 438 -2.47 12.48 19.95
CA HIS A 438 -1.44 13.05 19.07
C HIS A 438 -1.86 13.45 17.67
N GLY A 439 -0.93 14.15 17.02
CA GLY A 439 -0.98 14.73 15.68
C GLY A 439 -1.48 13.91 14.49
N PRO A 440 -1.46 12.54 14.44
CA PRO A 440 -1.76 11.85 13.20
C PRO A 440 -3.10 12.26 12.61
N GLN A 441 -4.17 12.25 13.39
CA GLN A 441 -5.50 12.55 12.87
C GLN A 441 -5.70 14.00 12.40
N ARG A 442 -4.68 14.86 12.57
CA ARG A 442 -4.63 16.22 12.04
C ARG A 442 -3.62 16.39 10.89
N HIS A 443 -2.75 15.41 10.67
CA HIS A 443 -1.56 15.53 9.83
C HIS A 443 -1.17 14.25 9.06
N GLU A 444 -1.98 13.18 9.09
CA GLU A 444 -1.81 11.98 8.27
C GLU A 444 -2.77 11.93 7.07
N GLY A 445 -2.74 10.82 6.33
CA GLY A 445 -3.43 10.65 5.05
C GLY A 445 -4.97 10.70 5.11
N ASP A 446 -5.61 10.35 6.22
CA ASP A 446 -7.09 10.40 6.36
C ASP A 446 -7.62 11.85 6.44
N VAL A 447 -6.76 12.83 6.74
CA VAL A 447 -7.12 14.25 6.70
C VAL A 447 -7.34 14.67 5.24
N THR A 448 -8.59 14.93 4.87
CA THR A 448 -8.91 15.38 3.52
C THR A 448 -8.37 16.78 3.25
N GLU A 449 -8.27 17.17 1.98
CA GLU A 449 -7.86 18.53 1.65
C GLU A 449 -8.90 19.56 2.02
N GLU A 450 -10.18 19.21 1.95
CA GLU A 450 -11.24 20.05 2.49
C GLU A 450 -11.02 20.29 3.99
N MET A 451 -10.59 19.28 4.75
CA MET A 451 -10.24 19.45 6.16
C MET A 451 -8.99 20.33 6.35
N LEU A 452 -7.96 20.20 5.51
CA LEU A 452 -6.80 21.12 5.56
C LEU A 452 -7.19 22.56 5.21
N TRP A 453 -8.04 22.73 4.21
CA TRP A 453 -8.57 24.01 3.78
C TRP A 453 -9.40 24.65 4.90
N ASN A 454 -10.35 23.90 5.46
CA ASN A 454 -11.17 24.29 6.61
C ASN A 454 -10.31 24.65 7.83
N ARG A 455 -9.20 23.92 8.04
CA ARG A 455 -8.26 24.22 9.12
C ARG A 455 -7.52 25.52 8.90
N ALA A 456 -6.94 25.72 7.71
CA ALA A 456 -6.21 26.94 7.38
C ALA A 456 -7.12 28.17 7.42
N TYR A 457 -8.34 28.06 6.86
CA TYR A 457 -9.23 29.20 6.66
C TYR A 457 -10.23 29.42 7.80
N HIS A 458 -10.96 28.38 8.19
CA HIS A 458 -12.04 28.48 9.15
C HIS A 458 -11.62 28.16 10.59
N ASN A 459 -10.33 27.86 10.82
CA ASN A 459 -9.84 27.34 12.11
C ASN A 459 -10.62 26.09 12.56
N ILE A 460 -11.10 25.30 11.61
CA ILE A 460 -11.82 24.06 11.91
C ILE A 460 -10.79 22.97 12.17
N ASP A 461 -10.87 22.34 13.33
CA ASP A 461 -10.05 21.20 13.69
C ASP A 461 -10.48 20.00 12.83
N PRO A 462 -9.57 19.38 12.04
CA PRO A 462 -9.88 18.18 11.26
C PRO A 462 -10.51 17.07 12.12
N MET A 463 -10.10 16.98 13.39
CA MET A 463 -10.60 15.95 14.30
C MET A 463 -12.07 16.11 14.68
N THR A 464 -12.53 17.34 14.85
CA THR A 464 -13.89 17.60 15.36
C THR A 464 -14.84 18.05 14.27
N GLY A 465 -14.33 18.49 13.12
CA GLY A 465 -15.12 19.17 12.10
C GLY A 465 -15.70 20.51 12.59
N THR A 466 -15.19 21.06 13.70
CA THR A 466 -15.64 22.32 14.29
C THR A 466 -14.48 23.23 14.68
N THR A 467 -14.76 24.46 15.13
CA THR A 467 -13.74 25.36 15.68
C THR A 467 -13.22 24.94 17.06
N VAL A 468 -13.68 23.82 17.60
CA VAL A 468 -13.26 23.27 18.89
C VAL A 468 -12.06 22.36 18.69
N ASP A 469 -11.00 22.64 19.44
CA ASP A 469 -9.84 21.78 19.54
C ASP A 469 -10.14 20.58 20.42
N TYR A 470 -10.04 19.39 19.84
CA TYR A 470 -10.32 18.14 20.55
C TYR A 470 -9.53 18.00 21.85
N ASP A 471 -8.21 18.24 21.80
CA ASP A 471 -7.30 18.01 22.92
C ASP A 471 -7.49 19.04 24.03
N ARG A 472 -7.73 20.31 23.66
CA ARG A 472 -8.05 21.34 24.66
C ARG A 472 -9.36 21.06 25.35
N PHE A 473 -10.36 20.55 24.63
CA PHE A 473 -11.65 20.17 25.20
C PHE A 473 -11.49 19.02 26.19
N LEU A 474 -10.85 17.92 25.76
CA LEU A 474 -10.60 16.74 26.58
C LEU A 474 -9.78 17.08 27.83
N LYS A 475 -8.70 17.86 27.69
CA LYS A 475 -7.85 18.29 28.82
C LYS A 475 -8.61 19.14 29.83
N LYS A 476 -9.56 19.96 29.38
CA LYS A 476 -10.29 20.89 30.24
C LYS A 476 -11.47 20.24 30.97
N TYR A 477 -12.24 19.41 30.26
CA TYR A 477 -13.49 18.85 30.75
C TYR A 477 -13.41 17.34 31.07
N GLY A 478 -12.31 16.67 30.73
CA GLY A 478 -12.10 15.24 31.04
C GLY A 478 -13.04 14.30 30.28
N VAL A 479 -13.67 14.79 29.20
CA VAL A 479 -14.61 14.03 28.36
C VAL A 479 -14.35 14.37 26.89
N VAL A 480 -14.63 13.38 26.03
CA VAL A 480 -14.46 13.47 24.57
C VAL A 480 -15.44 14.50 24.00
N TYR A 481 -14.96 15.36 23.09
CA TYR A 481 -15.83 16.30 22.40
C TYR A 481 -16.68 15.58 21.35
N ASP A 482 -17.94 15.99 21.27
CA ASP A 482 -18.97 15.48 20.36
C ASP A 482 -19.89 16.67 20.09
N SER A 483 -20.00 17.10 18.83
CA SER A 483 -20.76 18.30 18.50
C SER A 483 -22.27 18.14 18.68
N ASP A 484 -22.77 16.90 18.61
CA ASP A 484 -24.20 16.62 18.72
C ASP A 484 -24.63 16.60 20.19
N LEU A 485 -23.74 16.17 21.08
CA LEU A 485 -23.95 16.19 22.53
C LEU A 485 -23.60 17.52 23.20
N HIS A 486 -22.54 18.19 22.73
CA HIS A 486 -21.97 19.36 23.40
C HIS A 486 -22.27 20.68 22.69
N GLY A 487 -22.99 20.64 21.56
CA GLY A 487 -23.33 21.80 20.73
C GLY A 487 -22.12 22.34 19.96
N ARG A 488 -22.31 23.50 19.31
CA ARG A 488 -21.27 24.19 18.53
C ARG A 488 -21.16 25.63 19.00
N GLU A 489 -19.99 26.25 18.85
CA GLU A 489 -19.86 27.68 19.14
C GLU A 489 -20.84 28.49 18.27
N PRO A 490 -21.66 29.43 18.82
CA PRO A 490 -21.59 30.03 20.15
C PRO A 490 -22.65 29.55 21.18
N ASP A 491 -23.12 28.30 21.11
CA ASP A 491 -24.17 27.77 21.97
C ASP A 491 -23.80 27.83 23.47
N VAL A 492 -24.74 28.21 24.34
CA VAL A 492 -24.53 28.10 25.80
C VAL A 492 -24.94 26.69 26.24
N VAL A 493 -23.97 25.77 26.22
CA VAL A 493 -24.18 24.37 26.63
C VAL A 493 -23.50 24.11 27.97
N ASN A 494 -24.22 23.41 28.86
CA ASN A 494 -23.66 22.90 30.11
C ASN A 494 -23.32 21.43 29.95
N ILE A 495 -22.12 21.05 30.37
CA ILE A 495 -21.62 19.68 30.33
C ILE A 495 -21.40 19.16 31.75
N ASN A 496 -21.77 17.92 32.01
CA ASN A 496 -21.50 17.27 33.28
C ASN A 496 -20.05 16.77 33.29
N VAL A 497 -19.19 17.44 34.04
CA VAL A 497 -17.77 17.13 34.13
C VAL A 497 -17.51 16.19 35.31
N PRO A 498 -16.86 15.03 35.09
CA PRO A 498 -16.49 14.11 36.16
C PRO A 498 -15.80 14.83 37.32
N GLY A 499 -16.37 14.73 38.52
CA GLY A 499 -15.85 15.35 39.74
C GLY A 499 -16.04 16.87 39.87
N LYS A 500 -16.61 17.57 38.87
CA LYS A 500 -16.90 19.02 38.93
C LYS A 500 -18.36 19.40 38.70
N GLY A 501 -19.21 18.44 38.30
CA GLY A 501 -20.63 18.67 38.05
C GLY A 501 -20.88 19.46 36.76
N ASN A 502 -22.06 20.09 36.66
CA ASN A 502 -22.44 20.84 35.46
C ASN A 502 -21.65 22.15 35.33
N LEU A 503 -20.88 22.26 34.25
CA LEU A 503 -20.09 23.44 33.91
C LEU A 503 -20.49 23.97 32.53
N ALA A 504 -20.61 25.28 32.41
CA ALA A 504 -20.80 25.93 31.11
C ALA A 504 -19.52 25.80 30.26
N ILE A 505 -19.70 25.44 28.99
CA ILE A 505 -18.57 25.38 28.05
C ILE A 505 -18.07 26.81 27.80
N ASN A 506 -16.84 27.09 28.19
CA ASN A 506 -16.12 28.29 27.78
C ASN A 506 -15.32 27.99 26.51
N TRP A 507 -15.93 28.37 25.38
CA TRP A 507 -15.45 28.17 24.00
C TRP A 507 -14.06 28.77 23.76
N ASN A 508 -13.77 29.96 24.30
CA ASN A 508 -12.48 30.63 24.12
C ASN A 508 -11.28 29.80 24.61
N LYS A 509 -11.46 28.93 25.61
CA LYS A 509 -10.39 28.08 26.13
C LYS A 509 -10.25 26.75 25.39
N VAL A 510 -11.21 26.40 24.54
CA VAL A 510 -11.22 25.15 23.78
C VAL A 510 -11.21 25.39 22.28
N ARG A 511 -11.12 26.64 21.83
CA ARG A 511 -11.03 26.97 20.41
C ARG A 511 -9.72 26.45 19.82
N HIS A 512 -9.82 25.87 18.63
CA HIS A 512 -8.70 25.51 17.79
C HIS A 512 -7.97 26.76 17.31
N VAL A 513 -6.65 26.62 17.17
CA VAL A 513 -5.76 27.67 16.69
C VAL A 513 -5.02 27.07 15.51
N SER A 514 -5.28 27.55 14.30
CA SER A 514 -4.46 27.19 13.15
C SER A 514 -3.28 28.16 13.00
N GLY A 515 -2.17 27.64 12.47
CA GLY A 515 -1.04 28.47 12.06
C GLY A 515 -1.25 29.05 10.65
N ASP A 516 -0.22 29.69 10.11
CA ASP A 516 -0.22 30.22 8.73
C ASP A 516 -0.29 29.10 7.66
N HIS A 517 0.01 27.86 8.06
CA HIS A 517 0.00 26.67 7.21
C HIS A 517 -0.82 25.55 7.85
N ALA A 518 -1.60 24.85 7.04
CA ALA A 518 -2.19 23.55 7.39
C ALA A 518 -1.55 22.48 6.51
N THR A 519 -0.67 21.67 7.09
CA THR A 519 0.15 20.68 6.37
C THR A 519 -0.12 19.27 6.85
N LYS A 520 0.17 18.26 6.02
CA LYS A 520 0.08 16.84 6.34
C LYS A 520 1.10 16.00 5.58
N PHE A 521 1.32 14.79 6.07
CA PHE A 521 1.86 13.68 5.29
C PHE A 521 0.74 13.07 4.44
N ASN A 522 1.07 12.66 3.21
CA ASN A 522 0.08 12.15 2.26
C ASN A 522 -0.42 10.75 2.61
N THR A 523 0.38 9.97 3.32
CA THR A 523 0.03 8.59 3.70
C THR A 523 0.32 8.29 5.17
N PRO A 524 -0.43 7.36 5.78
CA PRO A 524 -0.09 6.70 7.04
C PRO A 524 1.37 6.27 7.16
N ALA A 525 1.90 5.63 6.12
CA ALA A 525 3.26 5.11 6.09
C ALA A 525 4.30 6.24 6.16
N ASP A 526 4.07 7.34 5.43
CA ASP A 526 4.96 8.50 5.47
C ASP A 526 4.98 9.15 6.86
N TYR A 527 3.81 9.28 7.51
CA TYR A 527 3.72 9.80 8.87
C TYR A 527 4.55 8.93 9.83
N VAL A 528 4.28 7.62 9.89
CA VAL A 528 4.98 6.75 10.85
C VAL A 528 6.47 6.67 10.53
N ARG A 529 6.87 6.74 9.26
CA ARG A 529 8.29 6.77 8.90
C ARG A 529 9.00 8.03 9.37
N ALA A 530 8.40 9.20 9.17
CA ALA A 530 8.94 10.44 9.72
C ALA A 530 9.06 10.34 11.25
N TYR A 531 8.08 9.75 11.91
CA TYR A 531 8.14 9.46 13.34
C TYR A 531 9.32 8.55 13.71
N GLU A 532 9.53 7.44 13.00
CA GLU A 532 10.65 6.52 13.27
C GLU A 532 12.02 7.20 13.10
N GLU A 533 12.19 8.08 12.10
CA GLU A 533 13.41 8.86 11.92
C GLU A 533 13.61 9.89 13.05
N VAL A 534 12.54 10.51 13.51
CA VAL A 534 12.56 11.39 14.70
C VAL A 534 13.09 10.65 15.93
N LEU A 535 12.69 9.38 16.14
CA LEU A 535 13.17 8.57 17.27
C LEU A 535 14.67 8.24 17.18
N LYS A 536 15.24 8.20 15.97
CA LYS A 536 16.67 7.93 15.78
C LYS A 536 17.56 9.14 16.10
N SER A 537 16.98 10.34 16.13
CA SER A 537 17.69 11.60 16.35
C SER A 537 18.43 11.64 17.69
N ALA A 538 19.57 12.35 17.72
CA ALA A 538 20.32 12.57 18.95
C ALA A 538 19.52 13.38 19.98
N GLU A 539 18.70 14.33 19.53
CA GLU A 539 17.81 15.13 20.38
C GLU A 539 16.79 14.28 21.12
N TYR A 540 16.12 13.36 20.41
CA TYR A 540 15.17 12.45 21.04
C TYR A 540 15.86 11.52 22.05
N LYS A 541 17.01 10.94 21.68
CA LYS A 541 17.81 10.08 22.58
C LYS A 541 18.24 10.83 23.85
N ALA A 542 18.62 12.11 23.73
CA ALA A 542 18.93 12.95 24.88
C ALA A 542 17.69 13.19 25.75
N PHE A 543 16.53 13.47 25.15
CA PHE A 543 15.27 13.67 25.87
C PHE A 543 14.83 12.44 26.70
N LEU A 544 15.08 11.23 26.21
CA LEU A 544 14.81 9.98 26.96
C LEU A 544 15.54 9.94 28.31
N THR A 545 16.76 10.48 28.36
CA THR A 545 17.64 10.42 29.53
C THR A 545 17.61 11.68 30.39
N GLY A 546 17.11 12.81 29.86
CA GLY A 546 17.00 14.06 30.58
C GLY A 546 15.88 14.05 31.64
N ALA A 547 16.23 14.06 32.92
CA ALA A 547 15.26 14.00 34.02
C ALA A 547 14.40 15.28 34.16
N ASP A 548 14.93 16.44 33.77
CA ASP A 548 14.30 17.75 34.01
C ASP A 548 13.58 18.34 32.78
N GLN A 549 13.53 17.61 31.67
CA GLN A 549 12.81 18.03 30.46
C GLN A 549 11.48 17.26 30.34
N ASP A 550 10.39 17.98 30.57
CA ASP A 550 9.02 17.44 30.41
C ASP A 550 8.52 17.52 28.96
N GLN A 551 9.17 18.34 28.12
CA GLN A 551 8.78 18.56 26.72
C GLN A 551 10.01 18.65 25.80
N LEU A 552 9.89 18.09 24.61
CA LEU A 552 10.83 18.23 23.49
C LEU A 552 10.09 18.79 22.28
N VAL A 553 10.70 19.78 21.60
CA VAL A 553 10.26 20.25 20.28
C VAL A 553 11.42 20.05 19.31
N LEU A 554 11.35 19.01 18.50
CA LEU A 554 12.35 18.67 17.51
C LEU A 554 12.05 19.39 16.19
N ARG A 555 13.04 20.10 15.64
CA ARG A 555 12.95 20.83 14.36
C ARG A 555 14.19 20.67 13.47
N SER A 556 15.11 19.79 13.85
CA SER A 556 16.39 19.61 13.16
C SER A 556 16.31 18.68 11.96
N LEU A 557 15.30 17.79 11.92
CA LEU A 557 15.15 16.79 10.86
C LEU A 557 14.51 17.41 9.62
N LYS A 558 15.25 17.47 8.51
CA LYS A 558 14.70 17.91 7.23
C LYS A 558 13.92 16.80 6.55
N LEU A 559 12.85 17.16 5.84
CA LEU A 559 12.11 16.18 5.04
C LEU A 559 12.95 15.59 3.91
N SER A 560 13.90 16.36 3.37
CA SER A 560 14.83 15.86 2.35
C SER A 560 15.73 14.75 2.88
N ASP A 561 16.10 14.80 4.15
CA ASP A 561 16.97 13.81 4.79
C ASP A 561 16.19 12.53 5.09
N VAL A 562 14.90 12.68 5.38
CA VAL A 562 13.96 11.55 5.49
C VAL A 562 13.67 11.01 4.09
N PHE A 563 12.86 11.69 3.28
CA PHE A 563 12.24 11.15 2.07
C PHE A 563 13.02 11.38 0.76
N GLY A 564 14.20 12.00 0.81
CA GLY A 564 14.98 12.35 -0.38
C GLY A 564 14.59 13.70 -1.00
N SER A 565 15.26 14.08 -2.10
CA SER A 565 15.11 15.40 -2.73
C SER A 565 13.71 15.71 -3.29
N ASN A 566 12.88 14.68 -3.50
CA ASN A 566 11.52 14.78 -4.04
C ASN A 566 10.46 14.56 -2.96
N PHE A 567 10.77 14.90 -1.70
CA PHE A 567 9.87 14.72 -0.56
C PHE A 567 8.52 15.44 -0.73
N GLN A 568 8.43 16.44 -1.61
CA GLN A 568 7.19 17.18 -1.88
C GLN A 568 6.06 16.28 -2.38
N ALA A 569 6.37 15.14 -2.99
CA ALA A 569 5.36 14.14 -3.37
C ALA A 569 4.73 13.43 -2.15
N ARG A 570 5.33 13.56 -0.96
CA ARG A 570 4.98 12.85 0.29
C ARG A 570 4.20 13.72 1.28
N VAL A 571 4.13 15.01 1.02
CA VAL A 571 3.49 16.00 1.91
C VAL A 571 2.56 16.89 1.12
N LYS A 572 1.62 17.52 1.81
CA LYS A 572 0.73 18.52 1.23
C LYS A 572 0.37 19.58 2.26
N GLY A 573 0.01 20.77 1.81
CA GLY A 573 -0.56 21.78 2.69
C GLY A 573 -1.20 22.94 1.96
N TYR A 574 -1.92 23.75 2.72
CA TYR A 574 -2.52 25.00 2.28
C TYR A 574 -2.07 26.15 3.16
N SER A 575 -1.77 27.28 2.52
CA SER A 575 -1.33 28.51 3.18
C SER A 575 -2.31 29.66 2.94
N VAL A 576 -2.46 30.53 3.94
CA VAL A 576 -3.12 31.83 3.74
C VAL A 576 -2.16 32.74 2.98
N ALA A 577 -2.51 33.12 1.75
CA ALA A 577 -1.68 34.02 0.96
C ALA A 577 -1.58 35.37 1.68
N GLY A 578 -0.36 35.85 1.97
CA GLY A 578 -0.13 37.06 2.79
C GLY A 578 -0.18 36.87 4.31
N GLY A 579 -0.43 35.64 4.79
CA GLY A 579 -0.52 35.27 6.21
C GLY A 579 -1.88 35.56 6.84
N GLN A 580 -2.17 34.93 7.98
CA GLN A 580 -3.48 35.09 8.65
C GLN A 580 -3.82 36.54 9.01
N LYS A 581 -2.80 37.37 9.25
CA LYS A 581 -2.97 38.78 9.66
C LYS A 581 -3.18 39.73 8.50
N ASN A 582 -2.84 39.34 7.26
CA ASN A 582 -2.97 40.17 6.07
C ASN A 582 -3.24 39.29 4.83
N PRO A 583 -4.41 38.66 4.73
CA PRO A 583 -4.75 37.83 3.59
C PRO A 583 -4.73 38.66 2.29
N VAL A 584 -3.94 38.24 1.31
CA VAL A 584 -3.82 38.84 -0.01
C VAL A 584 -4.55 37.96 -1.01
N THR A 585 -5.43 38.55 -1.82
CA THR A 585 -6.13 37.82 -2.87
C THR A 585 -5.23 37.70 -4.11
N HIS A 586 -4.91 36.47 -4.53
CA HIS A 586 -4.29 36.18 -5.80
C HIS A 586 -5.29 35.41 -6.67
N THR A 587 -5.52 35.85 -7.92
CA THR A 587 -6.47 35.23 -8.89
C THR A 587 -7.90 34.99 -8.38
N GLY A 588 -8.38 35.77 -7.40
CA GLY A 588 -9.71 35.63 -6.82
C GLY A 588 -9.79 34.68 -5.61
N THR A 589 -8.65 34.12 -5.17
CA THR A 589 -8.54 33.31 -3.95
C THR A 589 -7.47 33.89 -3.01
N THR A 590 -7.70 33.91 -1.70
CA THR A 590 -6.71 34.37 -0.71
C THR A 590 -5.77 33.26 -0.24
N PHE A 591 -5.64 32.16 -1.00
CA PHE A 591 -4.95 30.95 -0.57
C PHE A 591 -4.15 30.34 -1.72
N ALA A 592 -3.08 29.63 -1.36
CA ALA A 592 -2.28 28.86 -2.30
C ALA A 592 -1.87 27.54 -1.66
N GLU A 593 -1.58 26.54 -2.50
CA GLU A 593 -0.86 25.35 -2.04
C GLU A 593 0.44 25.79 -1.35
N THR A 594 0.74 25.14 -0.23
CA THR A 594 1.97 25.41 0.51
C THR A 594 3.17 25.03 -0.34
N VAL A 595 4.10 25.97 -0.52
CA VAL A 595 5.38 25.70 -1.18
C VAL A 595 6.33 25.08 -0.16
N PHE A 596 6.75 23.84 -0.40
CA PHE A 596 7.70 23.13 0.46
C PHE A 596 9.12 23.22 -0.11
N GLY A 597 9.93 24.11 0.49
CA GLY A 597 11.32 24.35 0.12
C GLY A 597 12.28 23.24 0.58
N ASN A 598 13.53 23.27 0.11
CA ASN A 598 14.53 22.26 0.51
C ASN A 598 14.90 22.29 2.01
N ASP A 599 14.50 23.34 2.72
CA ASP A 599 14.68 23.52 4.16
C ASP A 599 13.45 23.13 5.00
N THR A 600 12.37 22.65 4.35
CA THR A 600 11.20 22.11 5.03
C THR A 600 11.59 21.00 6.01
N LYS A 601 11.06 21.08 7.22
CA LYS A 601 11.40 20.20 8.36
C LYS A 601 10.23 19.34 8.80
N VAL A 602 10.55 18.23 9.46
CA VAL A 602 9.62 17.55 10.36
C VAL A 602 9.68 18.27 11.69
N VAL A 603 8.55 18.82 12.13
CA VAL A 603 8.39 19.29 13.50
C VAL A 603 7.71 18.20 14.29
N ALA A 604 8.36 17.70 15.34
CA ALA A 604 7.80 16.71 16.25
C ALA A 604 7.84 17.24 17.68
N ILE A 605 6.70 17.21 18.36
CA ILE A 605 6.59 17.63 19.76
C ILE A 605 6.36 16.38 20.60
N PHE A 606 7.10 16.24 21.69
CA PHE A 606 6.91 15.18 22.67
C PHE A 606 6.71 15.78 24.06
N GLU A 607 5.90 15.13 24.88
CA GLU A 607 5.77 15.44 26.31
C GLU A 607 5.82 14.14 27.11
N LYS A 608 6.45 14.17 28.29
CA LYS A 608 6.43 13.03 29.20
C LYS A 608 5.08 12.96 29.92
N ASP A 609 4.51 11.76 30.02
CA ASP A 609 3.34 11.52 30.85
C ASP A 609 3.71 11.47 32.34
N ALA A 610 2.72 11.21 33.20
CA ALA A 610 2.91 11.13 34.65
C ALA A 610 3.90 10.04 35.09
N ASN A 611 4.19 9.05 34.23
CA ASN A 611 5.17 7.99 34.48
C ASN A 611 6.54 8.31 33.87
N GLY A 612 6.73 9.51 33.32
CA GLY A 612 7.96 9.91 32.64
C GLY A 612 8.11 9.31 31.23
N ILE A 613 7.07 8.66 30.69
CA ILE A 613 7.11 8.03 29.37
C ILE A 613 6.84 9.11 28.31
N PRO A 614 7.75 9.31 27.33
CA PRO A 614 7.53 10.22 26.20
C PRO A 614 6.30 9.85 25.37
N GLN A 615 5.49 10.86 25.05
CA GLN A 615 4.30 10.78 24.20
C GLN A 615 4.42 11.88 23.11
N LEU A 616 4.39 11.52 21.82
CA LEU A 616 4.41 12.42 20.64
C LEU A 616 3.25 13.45 20.53
N LYS A 617 3.14 14.50 21.36
CA LYS A 617 2.51 15.81 21.02
C LYS A 617 1.71 15.88 19.70
N THR A 618 2.47 16.22 18.68
CA THR A 618 2.02 16.37 17.31
C THR A 618 3.24 16.23 16.41
N MET A 619 3.02 15.88 15.15
CA MET A 619 4.07 15.90 14.16
C MET A 619 3.52 16.37 12.82
N TYR A 620 4.23 17.30 12.18
CA TYR A 620 3.78 17.87 10.91
C TYR A 620 4.94 18.40 10.06
N PRO A 621 4.76 18.48 8.72
CA PRO A 621 5.66 19.21 7.83
C PRO A 621 5.63 20.71 8.09
N ASP A 622 6.79 21.34 8.30
CA ASP A 622 6.93 22.80 8.51
C ASP A 622 7.71 23.38 7.31
N PRO A 623 7.01 24.08 6.38
CA PRO A 623 7.53 24.49 5.08
C PRO A 623 8.74 25.42 5.13
#